data_AF-A0A1F3IKW6-F1
#
_entry.id   AF-A0A1F3IKW6-F1
#
_cell.length_a   1.000
_cell.length_b   1.000
_cell.length_c   1.000
_cell.angle_alpha   90.00
_cell.angle_beta   90.00
_cell.angle_gamma   90.00
#
_symmetry.space_group_name_H-M   'P 1'
#
loop_
_entity.id
_entity.type
_entity.pdbx_description
1 polymer ?
#
loop_
_entity_poly.entity_id
_entity_poly.type
_entity_poly.pdbx_seq_one_letter_code
_entity_poly.pdbx_strand_id
1 'polypeptide(L)' 'MGKKVLTVGAIIIASAIIWGLVILGTSYALKGTECYGKIQNILVGGVMAHFILIWAPLSLLIRKKDKE' A
#
# COMPACT_ATOMS: atom_id res chain seq x y z
N MET A 1 -0.89 -0.15 -25.80
CA MET A 1 -0.83 -0.76 -24.45
C MET A 1 0.32 -0.25 -23.57
N GLY A 2 1.54 -0.02 -24.08
CA GLY A 2 2.73 0.20 -23.22
C GLY A 2 2.73 1.36 -22.21
N LYS A 3 2.27 2.58 -22.57
CA LYS A 3 2.38 3.74 -21.66
C LYS A 3 1.45 3.67 -20.45
N LYS A 4 0.20 3.22 -20.63
CA LYS A 4 -0.81 3.19 -19.54
C LYS A 4 -0.46 2.15 -18.46
N VAL A 5 0.05 0.99 -18.85
CA VAL A 5 0.45 -0.06 -17.90
C VAL A 5 1.66 0.39 -17.07
N LEU A 6 2.64 1.06 -17.70
CA LEU A 6 3.78 1.66 -17.01
C LEU A 6 3.34 2.75 -16.01
N THR A 7 2.38 3.59 -16.38
CA THR A 7 1.84 4.63 -15.47
C THR A 7 1.12 4.01 -14.27
N VAL A 8 0.27 3.00 -14.48
CA VAL A 8 -0.43 2.33 -13.37
C VAL A 8 0.58 1.64 -12.45
N GLY A 9 1.53 0.88 -13.01
CA GLY A 9 2.62 0.25 -12.27
C GLY A 9 3.41 1.23 -11.40
N ALA A 10 3.78 2.37 -11.97
CA ALA A 10 4.49 3.43 -11.26
C ALA A 10 3.67 4.01 -10.09
N ILE A 11 2.35 4.16 -10.26
CA ILE A 11 1.45 4.63 -9.19
C ILE A 11 1.40 3.61 -8.04
N ILE A 12 1.38 2.30 -8.32
CA ILE A 12 1.41 1.25 -7.29
C ILE A 12 2.68 1.36 -6.45
N ILE A 13 3.82 1.48 -7.12
CA ILE A 13 5.14 1.56 -6.47
C ILE A 13 5.23 2.84 -5.63
N ALA A 14 4.82 3.98 -6.18
CA ALA A 14 4.79 5.24 -5.44
C ALA A 14 3.91 5.15 -4.18
N SER A 15 2.73 4.54 -4.29
CA SER A 15 1.84 4.31 -3.14
C SER A 15 2.48 3.42 -2.07
N ALA A 16 3.15 2.33 -2.47
CA ALA A 16 3.86 1.45 -1.55
C ALA A 16 5.00 2.17 -0.81
N ILE A 17 5.76 3.01 -1.51
CA ILE A 17 6.83 3.83 -0.90
C ILE A 17 6.25 4.80 0.13
N ILE A 18 5.15 5.49 -0.19
CA ILE A 18 4.48 6.42 0.73
C ILE A 18 4.06 5.69 2.01
N TRP A 19 3.41 4.53 1.89
CA TRP A 19 3.03 3.72 3.06
C TRP A 19 4.23 3.23 3.86
N GLY A 20 5.31 2.82 3.20
CA GLY A 20 6.57 2.47 3.86
C GLY A 20 7.14 3.63 4.68
N LEU A 21 7.14 4.84 4.14
CA LEU A 21 7.58 6.04 4.85
C LEU A 21 6.66 6.37 6.03
N VAL A 22 5.35 6.24 5.89
CA VAL A 22 4.39 6.46 6.99
C VAL A 22 4.64 5.48 8.13
N ILE A 23 4.86 4.19 7.84
CA ILE A 23 5.16 3.19 8.86
C ILE A 23 6.47 3.54 9.55
N LEU A 24 7.54 3.79 8.81
CA LEU A 24 8.86 4.11 9.38
C LEU A 24 8.84 5.39 10.22
N GLY A 25 8.19 6.45 9.72
CA GLY A 25 8.03 7.71 10.44
C GLY A 25 7.24 7.55 11.72
N THR A 26 6.15 6.77 11.68
CA THR A 26 5.34 6.51 12.88
C THR A 26 6.10 5.66 13.89
N SER A 27 6.81 4.63 13.45
CA SER A 27 7.67 3.82 14.31
C SER A 27 8.76 4.65 14.97
N TYR A 28 9.39 5.57 14.23
CA TYR A 28 10.40 6.46 14.79
C TYR A 28 9.80 7.41 15.84
N ALA A 29 8.66 8.03 15.54
CA ALA A 29 8.00 8.97 16.44
C ALA A 29 7.47 8.31 17.72
N LEU A 30 7.03 7.06 17.65
CA LEU A 30 6.50 6.32 18.79
C LEU A 30 7.54 5.50 19.53
N LYS A 31 8.79 5.50 19.07
CA LYS A 31 9.86 4.71 19.69
C LYS A 31 10.02 5.12 21.15
N GLY A 32 9.95 4.14 22.05
CA GLY A 32 10.06 4.37 23.50
C GLY A 32 8.75 4.77 24.19
N THR A 33 7.63 4.84 23.45
CA THR A 33 6.30 5.00 24.03
C THR A 33 5.63 3.65 24.26
N GLU A 34 4.71 3.58 25.22
CA GLU A 34 3.88 2.38 25.47
C GLU A 34 2.90 2.07 24.32
N CYS A 35 2.69 3.04 23.43
CA CYS A 35 1.74 2.94 22.32
C CYS A 35 2.33 2.35 21.03
N TYR A 36 3.66 2.16 20.97
CA TYR A 36 4.37 1.70 19.78
C TYR A 36 3.72 0.45 19.15
N GLY A 37 3.54 -0.61 19.93
CA GLY A 37 2.98 -1.88 19.44
C GLY A 37 1.53 -1.77 18.98
N LYS A 38 0.70 -1.00 19.71
CA LYS A 38 -0.73 -0.82 19.36
C LYS A 38 -0.89 -0.08 18.04
N ILE A 39 -0.19 1.04 17.89
CA ILE A 39 -0.28 1.86 16.67
C ILE A 39 0.38 1.16 15.49
N GLN A 40 1.51 0.46 15.71
CA GLN A 40 2.14 -0.30 14.64
C GLN A 40 1.24 -1.43 14.12
N ASN A 41 0.54 -2.15 15.00
CA ASN A 41 -0.43 -3.17 14.57
C ASN A 41 -1.59 -2.56 13.77
N ILE A 42 -2.11 -1.40 14.18
CA ILE A 42 -3.15 -0.68 13.43
C ILE A 42 -2.63 -0.29 12.05
N LEU A 43 -1.42 0.25 11.96
CA LEU A 43 -0.79 0.65 10.69
C LEU A 43 -0.60 -0.55 9.76
N VAL A 44 -0.03 -1.65 10.26
CA VAL A 44 0.18 -2.86 9.48
C VAL A 44 -1.16 -3.43 9.02
N GLY A 45 -2.15 -3.51 9.92
CA GLY A 45 -3.50 -3.95 9.58
C GLY A 45 -4.17 -3.07 8.52
N GLY A 46 -4.03 -1.75 8.64
CA GLY A 46 -4.53 -0.78 7.67
C GLY A 46 -3.89 -0.92 6.30
N VAL A 47 -2.57 -1.09 6.23
CA VAL A 47 -1.86 -1.34 4.96
C VAL A 47 -2.30 -2.66 4.33
N MET A 48 -2.41 -3.73 5.12
CA MET A 48 -2.89 -5.03 4.61
C MET A 48 -4.32 -4.94 4.08
N ALA A 49 -5.22 -4.28 4.82
CA ALA A 49 -6.59 -4.04 4.37
C ALA A 49 -6.64 -3.20 3.09
N HIS A 50 -5.81 -2.15 3.00
CA HIS A 50 -5.67 -1.32 1.79
C HIS A 50 -5.22 -2.16 0.58
N PHE A 51 -4.23 -3.04 0.74
CA PHE A 51 -3.80 -3.95 -0.31
C PHE A 51 -4.89 -4.92 -0.74
N ILE A 52 -5.58 -5.56 0.21
CA ILE A 52 -6.60 -6.56 -0.09
C ILE A 52 -7.84 -5.91 -0.72
N LEU A 53 -8.32 -4.79 -0.19
CA LEU A 53 -9.59 -4.19 -0.60
C LEU A 53 -9.47 -3.30 -1.84
N ILE A 54 -8.31 -2.68 -2.08
CA ILE A 54 -8.14 -1.74 -3.20
C ILE A 54 -7.29 -2.37 -4.30
N TRP A 55 -6.11 -2.88 -3.97
CA TRP A 55 -5.18 -3.39 -4.98
C TRP A 55 -5.62 -4.74 -5.55
N ALA A 56 -6.19 -5.65 -4.75
CA ALA A 56 -6.61 -6.96 -5.26
C ALA A 56 -7.74 -6.85 -6.32
N PRO A 57 -8.86 -6.13 -6.10
CA PRO A 57 -9.89 -5.98 -7.14
C PRO A 57 -9.39 -5.20 -8.35
N LEU A 58 -8.56 -4.17 -8.15
CA LEU A 58 -7.99 -3.38 -9.24
C LEU A 58 -7.10 -4.25 -10.14
N SER A 59 -6.28 -5.14 -9.55
CA SER A 59 -5.43 -6.06 -10.31
C SER A 59 -6.25 -7.05 -11.15
N LEU A 60 -7.39 -7.53 -10.62
CA LEU A 60 -8.32 -8.40 -11.34
C LEU A 60 -8.99 -7.67 -12.51
N LEU A 61 -9.41 -6.42 -12.32
CA LEU A 61 -10.00 -5.60 -13.37
C LEU A 61 -9.02 -5.30 -14.50
N ILE A 62 -7.77 -4.96 -14.17
CA ILE A 62 -6.71 -4.74 -15.16
C ILE A 62 -6.48 -6.02 -15.98
N ARG A 63 -6.40 -7.18 -15.30
CA ARG A 63 -6.14 -8.47 -15.95
C ARG A 63 -7.32 -8.94 -16.82
N LYS A 64 -8.57 -8.59 -16.45
CA LYS A 64 -9.75 -8.88 -17.27
C LYS A 64 -9.75 -8.05 -18.55
N LYS A 65 -9.42 -6.76 -18.46
CA LYS A 65 -9.36 -5.84 -19.62
C LYS A 65 -8.28 -6.20 -20.64
N ASP A 66 -7.21 -6.86 -20.22
CA ASP A 66 -6.13 -7.30 -21.13
C ASP A 66 -6.50 -8.57 -21.93
N LYS A 67 -7.59 -9.27 -21.55
CA LYS A 67 -8.09 -10.48 -22.23
C LYS A 67 -9.28 -10.24 -23.18
N GLU A 68 -9.82 -9.03 -23.20
CA GLU A 68 -10.87 -8.56 -24.13
C GLU A 68 -10.22 -7.83 -25.32
#